data_AF-A0A2H0P084-F1
#
_entry.id   AF-A0A2H0P084-F1
#
_cell.length_a   1.000
_cell.length_b   1.000
_cell.length_c   1.000
_cell.angle_alpha   90.00
_cell.angle_beta   90.00
_cell.angle_gamma   90.00
#
_symmetry.space_group_name_H-M   'P 1'
#
loop_
_entity.id
_entity.type
_entity.pdbx_description
1 polymer ?
#
loop_
_entity_poly.entity_id
_entity_poly.type
_entity_poly.pdbx_seq_one_letter_code
_entity_poly.pdbx_strand_id
1 'polypeptide(L)'
;LTLAPSPPWRSVEPGNLEEEFFDAVFGKDLSAWLLSLAALALLFEMVLALPGILAAAAVPRHAAKAAGAGALLLLLALGASAQQGDRFIWTQAKLGENWDPYPDAPAAVTAWLGEVTSVRVAPERRAITLQDPALFSSPFLYLGGSVSPPELRADELRRLRQFVSGGGFLWIEDNGGGPPGSFDRWVRRELPRVLPDAELRPLPADHVLFRTFFLLRGPAGRVRVQGAVEGVEWGGRVAVLYTRDDALGAWARDALGKPLRACVPGGEAQRELAKRLTLNVIMYSLTGSYKADAVHQAAILNKLKAAP
;
A
#
# COMPACT_ATOMS: atom_id res chain seq x y z
N LEU A 1 -38.32 -13.89 3.61
CA LEU A 1 -37.29 -12.89 3.25
C LEU A 1 -36.81 -12.24 4.54
N THR A 2 -35.79 -12.81 5.16
CA THR A 2 -35.12 -12.23 6.33
C THR A 2 -34.33 -11.02 5.87
N LEU A 3 -34.68 -9.84 6.38
CA LEU A 3 -33.96 -8.60 6.14
C LEU A 3 -32.49 -8.80 6.55
N ALA A 4 -31.57 -8.59 5.61
CA ALA A 4 -30.15 -8.53 5.92
C ALA A 4 -29.93 -7.46 7.01
N PRO A 5 -29.04 -7.69 7.98
CA PRO A 5 -28.73 -6.68 8.98
C PRO A 5 -28.29 -5.40 8.26
N SER A 6 -28.80 -4.26 8.74
CA SER A 6 -28.42 -2.96 8.21
C SER A 6 -26.89 -2.89 8.13
N PRO A 7 -26.34 -2.59 6.96
CA PRO A 7 -24.91 -2.58 6.76
C PRO A 7 -24.21 -1.57 7.69
N PRO A 8 -22.92 -1.78 8.04
CA PRO A 8 -22.24 -1.09 9.14
C PRO A 8 -21.90 0.39 8.87
N TRP A 9 -22.35 0.97 7.76
CA TRP A 9 -22.02 2.36 7.44
C TRP A 9 -22.90 3.35 8.21
N ARG A 10 -22.26 4.34 8.83
CA ARG A 10 -22.92 5.53 9.39
C ARG A 10 -23.43 6.40 8.25
N SER A 11 -24.67 6.88 8.37
CA SER A 11 -25.16 7.99 7.54
C SER A 11 -24.36 9.24 7.87
N VAL A 12 -23.84 9.90 6.83
CA VAL A 12 -23.09 11.16 6.92
C VAL A 12 -24.04 12.29 6.52
N GLU A 13 -24.10 13.37 7.30
CA GLU A 13 -25.05 14.45 7.00
C GLU A 13 -24.55 15.31 5.82
N PRO A 14 -25.40 15.65 4.83
CA PRO A 14 -24.99 16.36 3.61
C PRO A 14 -24.28 17.69 3.84
N GLY A 15 -24.62 18.38 4.93
CA GLY A 15 -24.10 19.71 5.25
C GLY A 15 -22.63 19.74 5.66
N ASN A 16 -22.07 18.61 6.09
CA ASN A 16 -20.69 18.53 6.59
C ASN A 16 -19.95 17.26 6.10
N LEU A 17 -20.37 16.74 4.95
CA LEU A 17 -19.87 15.50 4.33
C LEU A 17 -18.35 15.43 4.24
N GLU A 18 -17.70 16.55 3.93
CA GLU A 18 -16.24 16.60 3.76
C GLU A 18 -15.54 16.40 5.11
N GLU A 19 -15.87 17.20 6.12
CA GLU A 19 -15.31 17.08 7.47
C GLU A 19 -15.59 15.71 8.11
N GLU A 20 -16.83 15.22 8.06
CA GLU A 20 -17.20 13.93 8.64
C GLU A 20 -16.52 12.75 7.93
N PHE A 21 -16.34 12.84 6.61
CA PHE A 21 -15.59 11.85 5.83
C PHE A 21 -14.11 11.85 6.20
N PHE A 22 -13.46 13.02 6.24
CA PHE A 22 -12.05 13.12 6.60
C PHE A 22 -11.79 12.68 8.05
N ASP A 23 -12.64 13.08 9.01
CA ASP A 23 -12.56 12.63 10.40
C ASP A 23 -12.77 11.11 10.54
N ALA A 24 -13.63 10.50 9.73
CA ALA A 24 -13.89 9.07 9.77
C ALA A 24 -12.76 8.24 9.12
N VAL A 25 -12.15 8.75 8.03
CA VAL A 25 -11.13 8.04 7.25
C VAL A 25 -9.73 8.24 7.85
N PHE A 26 -9.40 9.45 8.26
CA PHE A 26 -8.05 9.83 8.71
C PHE A 26 -7.98 10.08 10.23
N GLY A 27 -9.12 10.09 10.92
CA GLY A 27 -9.21 10.55 12.31
C GLY A 27 -9.17 12.07 12.41
N LYS A 28 -9.41 12.60 13.62
CA LYS A 28 -9.25 14.04 13.86
C LYS A 28 -7.78 14.43 13.73
N ASP A 29 -7.50 15.41 12.88
CA ASP A 29 -6.17 16.01 12.80
C ASP A 29 -5.87 16.77 14.10
N LEU A 30 -5.18 16.09 15.03
CA LEU A 30 -4.76 16.66 16.30
C LEU A 30 -3.50 17.52 16.16
N SER A 31 -2.89 17.62 14.97
CA SER A 31 -1.62 18.32 14.79
C SER A 31 -1.70 19.78 15.21
N ALA A 32 -2.80 20.47 14.89
CA ALA A 32 -3.03 21.86 15.32
C ALA A 32 -3.12 22.00 16.85
N TRP A 33 -3.78 21.06 17.53
CA TRP A 33 -3.89 21.05 18.99
C TRP A 33 -2.55 20.73 19.67
N LEU A 34 -1.81 19.76 19.13
CA LEU A 34 -0.48 19.37 19.63
C LEU A 34 0.55 20.48 19.41
N LEU A 35 0.53 21.15 18.25
CA LEU A 35 1.37 22.32 17.98
C LEU A 35 1.02 23.50 18.89
N SER A 36 -0.27 23.72 19.15
CA SER A 36 -0.73 24.76 20.09
C SER A 36 -0.28 24.45 21.53
N LEU A 37 -0.38 23.19 21.98
CA LEU A 37 0.11 22.74 23.28
C LEU A 37 1.64 22.87 23.38
N ALA A 38 2.38 22.52 22.32
CA ALA A 38 3.83 22.68 22.27
C ALA A 38 4.25 24.17 22.33
N ALA A 39 3.53 25.04 21.61
CA ALA A 39 3.73 26.49 21.67
C ALA A 39 3.43 27.05 23.08
N LEU A 40 2.36 26.59 23.72
CA LEU A 40 2.03 26.95 25.11
C LEU A 40 3.09 26.47 26.10
N ALA A 41 3.63 25.27 25.92
CA ALA A 41 4.72 24.75 26.75
C ALA A 41 6.01 25.57 26.60
N LEU A 42 6.35 25.98 25.38
CA LEU A 42 7.47 26.89 25.09
C LEU A 42 7.26 28.27 25.70
N LEU A 43 6.05 28.84 25.59
CA LEU A 43 5.72 30.11 26.22
C LEU A 43 5.81 30.02 27.75
N PHE A 44 5.34 28.92 28.33
CA PHE A 44 5.45 28.67 29.77
C PHE A 44 6.91 28.58 30.23
N GLU A 45 7.77 27.87 29.49
CA GLU A 45 9.22 27.86 29.72
C GLU A 45 9.83 29.27 29.64
N MET A 46 9.45 30.05 28.63
CA MET A 46 9.97 31.40 28.42
C MET A 46 9.57 32.35 29.56
N VAL A 47 8.34 32.22 30.08
CA VAL A 47 7.86 32.97 31.25
C VAL A 47 8.62 32.57 32.52
N LEU A 48 8.86 31.27 32.73
CA LEU A 48 9.67 30.79 33.86
C LEU A 48 11.14 31.23 33.79
N ALA A 49 11.64 31.54 32.60
CA ALA A 49 12.99 32.07 32.40
C ALA A 49 13.13 33.57 32.71
N LEU A 50 12.03 34.32 32.88
CA LEU A 50 12.08 35.75 33.21
C LEU A 50 12.57 35.98 34.66
N PRO A 51 13.49 36.93 34.88
CA PRO A 51 13.98 37.23 36.22
C PRO A 51 12.87 37.84 37.09
N GLY A 52 12.56 37.19 38.21
CA GLY A 52 11.62 37.68 39.24
C GLY A 52 10.45 36.73 39.57
N ILE A 53 10.05 35.84 38.65
CA ILE A 53 8.86 34.99 38.83
C ILE A 53 9.14 33.77 39.73
N LEU A 54 10.30 33.14 39.58
CA LEU A 54 10.69 31.97 40.40
C LEU A 54 11.26 32.31 41.79
N ALA A 55 11.52 33.59 42.08
CA ALA A 55 12.02 34.02 43.39
C ALA A 55 10.97 33.89 44.49
N ALA A 56 9.67 33.85 44.14
CA ALA A 56 8.57 33.74 45.08
C ALA A 56 8.12 32.29 45.38
N ALA A 57 8.53 31.29 44.59
CA ALA A 57 7.96 29.94 44.63
C ALA A 57 8.88 28.85 45.22
N ALA A 58 10.11 29.17 45.63
CA ALA A 58 11.09 28.22 46.19
C ALA A 58 11.37 26.95 45.34
N VAL A 59 11.01 26.94 44.05
CA VAL A 59 11.26 25.80 43.16
C VAL A 59 12.66 25.92 42.57
N PRO A 60 13.53 24.89 42.70
CA PRO A 60 14.87 24.91 42.12
C PRO A 60 14.79 25.04 40.60
N ARG A 61 15.42 26.10 40.06
CA ARG A 61 15.39 26.48 38.62
C ARG A 61 15.75 25.35 37.65
N HIS A 62 16.53 24.38 38.09
CA HIS A 62 16.94 23.22 37.29
C HIS A 62 15.82 22.18 37.12
N ALA A 63 14.93 22.03 38.10
CA ALA A 63 13.83 21.07 38.04
C ALA A 63 12.72 21.54 37.09
N ALA A 64 12.41 22.84 37.08
CA ALA A 64 11.39 23.42 36.21
C ALA A 64 11.78 23.37 34.72
N LYS A 65 13.04 23.68 34.38
CA LYS A 65 13.56 23.58 33.01
C LYS A 65 13.66 22.13 32.50
N ALA A 66 13.98 21.18 33.38
CA ALA A 66 14.00 19.77 33.01
C ALA A 66 12.60 19.24 32.67
N ALA A 67 11.57 19.69 33.40
CA ALA A 67 10.18 19.32 33.15
C ALA A 67 9.64 19.91 31.84
N GLY A 68 9.94 21.18 31.54
CA GLY A 68 9.54 21.84 30.28
C GLY A 68 10.19 21.22 29.05
N ALA A 69 11.51 21.00 29.10
CA ALA A 69 12.23 20.30 28.03
C ALA A 69 11.72 18.85 27.81
N GLY A 70 11.41 18.13 28.90
CA GLY A 70 10.84 16.78 28.83
C GLY A 70 9.45 16.74 28.18
N ALA A 71 8.58 17.70 28.52
CA ALA A 71 7.26 17.82 27.91
C ALA A 71 7.34 18.18 26.41
N LEU A 72 8.25 19.08 26.03
CA LEU A 72 8.47 19.44 24.63
C LEU A 72 9.02 18.26 23.82
N LEU A 73 10.01 17.52 24.37
CA LEU A 73 10.54 16.31 23.75
C LEU A 73 9.47 15.23 23.58
N LEU A 74 8.58 15.07 24.57
CA LEU A 74 7.47 14.12 24.50
C LEU A 74 6.45 14.53 23.43
N LEU A 75 6.10 15.82 23.34
CA LEU A 75 5.19 16.35 22.31
C LEU A 75 5.78 16.23 20.90
N LEU A 76 7.08 16.49 20.73
CA LEU A 76 7.79 16.30 19.47
C LEU A 76 7.86 14.82 19.07
N ALA A 77 8.09 13.92 20.03
CA ALA A 77 8.10 12.47 19.79
C ALA A 77 6.70 11.94 19.38
N LEU A 78 5.63 12.44 20.01
CA LEU A 78 4.26 12.10 19.65
C LEU A 78 3.87 12.63 18.25
N GLY A 79 4.27 13.85 17.91
CA GLY A 79 4.04 14.42 16.58
C GLY A 79 4.80 13.70 15.47
N ALA A 80 6.05 13.27 15.73
CA ALA A 80 6.85 12.49 14.79
C ALA A 80 6.24 11.10 14.51
N SER A 81 5.64 10.46 15.53
CA SER A 81 4.97 9.17 15.34
C SER A 81 3.64 9.29 14.58
N ALA A 82 2.95 10.44 14.66
CA ALA A 82 1.70 10.68 13.93
C ALA A 82 1.92 10.87 12.41
N GLN A 83 3.12 11.28 11.97
CA GLN A 83 3.43 11.51 10.54
C GLN A 83 3.71 10.25 9.72
N GLN A 84 3.71 9.05 10.31
CA GLN A 84 4.01 7.81 9.57
C GLN A 84 2.85 7.28 8.70
N GLY A 85 1.66 7.90 8.74
CA GLY A 85 0.45 7.38 8.09
C GLY A 85 0.38 7.49 6.55
N ASP A 86 1.14 8.40 5.93
CA ASP A 86 0.90 8.79 4.52
C ASP A 86 1.88 8.21 3.49
N ARG A 87 2.77 7.29 3.89
CA ARG A 87 3.82 6.78 3.00
C ARG A 87 3.49 5.38 2.47
N PHE A 88 3.64 5.20 1.16
CA PHE A 88 3.69 3.87 0.56
C PHE A 88 4.95 3.14 1.02
N ILE A 89 4.76 1.93 1.54
CA ILE A 89 5.82 1.03 1.98
C ILE A 89 5.68 -0.25 1.19
N TRP A 90 6.73 -0.66 0.48
CA TRP A 90 6.76 -1.96 -0.20
C TRP A 90 6.71 -3.07 0.86
N THR A 91 5.52 -3.62 1.08
CA THR A 91 5.28 -4.68 2.05
C THR A 91 5.29 -6.02 1.33
N GLN A 92 6.16 -6.94 1.76
CA GLN A 92 6.43 -8.21 1.09
C GLN A 92 6.31 -9.38 2.07
N ALA A 93 5.60 -10.44 1.65
CA ALA A 93 5.45 -11.66 2.42
C ALA A 93 6.72 -12.53 2.33
N LYS A 94 7.20 -12.97 3.49
CA LYS A 94 8.29 -13.95 3.66
C LYS A 94 7.69 -15.35 3.74
N LEU A 95 7.65 -16.06 2.61
CA LEU A 95 7.17 -17.45 2.53
C LEU A 95 8.23 -18.38 1.93
N GLY A 96 8.79 -19.26 2.76
CA GLY A 96 9.89 -20.15 2.34
C GLY A 96 11.21 -19.42 2.12
N GLU A 97 12.21 -20.13 1.61
CA GLU A 97 13.58 -19.59 1.46
C GLU A 97 13.73 -18.64 0.25
N ASN A 98 12.92 -18.86 -0.80
CA ASN A 98 13.00 -18.12 -2.07
C ASN A 98 11.93 -17.01 -2.19
N TRP A 99 11.56 -16.42 -1.06
CA TRP A 99 10.57 -15.34 -0.98
C TRP A 99 11.08 -14.01 -1.58
N ASP A 100 12.40 -13.91 -1.80
CA ASP A 100 13.08 -12.69 -2.23
C ASP A 100 14.13 -12.95 -3.33
N PRO A 101 13.69 -13.27 -4.57
CA PRO A 101 14.62 -13.48 -5.68
C PRO A 101 15.32 -12.18 -6.14
N TYR A 102 14.80 -11.00 -5.76
CA TYR A 102 15.33 -9.69 -6.19
C TYR A 102 15.40 -8.68 -5.03
N PRO A 103 16.40 -8.81 -4.14
CA PRO A 103 16.49 -7.98 -2.93
C PRO A 103 16.53 -6.45 -3.18
N ASP A 104 17.18 -6.03 -4.28
CA ASP A 104 17.39 -4.61 -4.61
C ASP A 104 16.24 -3.99 -5.43
N ALA A 105 15.37 -4.81 -6.03
CA ALA A 105 14.33 -4.32 -6.91
C ALA A 105 13.29 -3.44 -6.20
N PRO A 106 12.78 -3.79 -4.99
CA PRO A 106 11.83 -2.94 -4.27
C PRO A 106 12.30 -1.50 -4.05
N ALA A 107 13.58 -1.30 -3.71
CA ALA A 107 14.14 0.04 -3.49
C ALA A 107 14.18 0.85 -4.79
N ALA A 108 14.53 0.21 -5.92
CA ALA A 108 14.50 0.87 -7.23
C ALA A 108 13.06 1.22 -7.65
N VAL A 109 12.09 0.34 -7.37
CA VAL A 109 10.67 0.56 -7.64
C VAL A 109 10.14 1.75 -6.84
N THR A 110 10.37 1.76 -5.52
CA THR A 110 9.88 2.83 -4.64
C THR A 110 10.53 4.17 -4.97
N ALA A 111 11.83 4.19 -5.27
CA ALA A 111 12.52 5.39 -5.73
C ALA A 111 11.88 5.98 -7.00
N TRP A 112 11.66 5.15 -8.03
CA TRP A 112 11.04 5.63 -9.26
C TRP A 112 9.58 6.05 -9.06
N LEU A 113 8.82 5.31 -8.24
CA LEU A 113 7.45 5.69 -7.87
C LEU A 113 7.41 7.09 -7.25
N GLY A 114 8.30 7.41 -6.31
CA GLY A 114 8.39 8.73 -5.69
C GLY A 114 8.92 9.83 -6.63
N GLU A 115 9.69 9.46 -7.67
CA GLU A 115 10.20 10.41 -8.67
C GLU A 115 9.12 10.84 -9.67
N VAL A 116 8.30 9.88 -10.14
CA VAL A 116 7.35 10.14 -11.24
C VAL A 116 5.91 10.35 -10.76
N THR A 117 5.62 10.17 -9.48
CA THR A 117 4.28 10.37 -8.89
C THR A 117 4.34 11.24 -7.65
N SER A 118 3.18 11.70 -7.18
CA SER A 118 3.05 12.40 -5.90
C SER A 118 2.91 11.46 -4.69
N VAL A 119 3.07 10.14 -4.89
CA VAL A 119 3.02 9.17 -3.79
C VAL A 119 4.25 9.39 -2.89
N ARG A 120 4.02 9.66 -1.61
CA ARG A 120 5.11 9.69 -0.63
C ARG A 120 5.55 8.26 -0.39
N VAL A 121 6.84 7.96 -0.50
CA VAL A 121 7.37 6.60 -0.37
C VAL A 121 8.29 6.47 0.83
N ALA A 122 8.33 5.29 1.44
CA ALA A 122 9.42 4.91 2.33
C ALA A 122 10.52 4.20 1.54
N PRO A 123 11.80 4.49 1.80
CA PRO A 123 12.91 3.82 1.13
C PRO A 123 13.05 2.36 1.57
N GLU A 124 12.69 2.05 2.80
CA GLU A 124 12.84 0.71 3.37
C GLU A 124 11.65 -0.19 3.02
N ARG A 125 11.96 -1.40 2.54
CA ARG A 125 10.97 -2.46 2.36
C ARG A 125 10.55 -3.04 3.72
N ARG A 126 9.27 -3.37 3.85
CA ARG A 126 8.73 -4.08 5.01
C ARG A 126 8.54 -5.55 4.66
N ALA A 127 9.45 -6.41 5.11
CA ALA A 127 9.37 -7.83 4.84
C ALA A 127 8.82 -8.60 6.06
N ILE A 128 7.61 -9.15 5.95
CA ILE A 128 6.79 -9.66 7.05
C ILE A 128 6.42 -11.13 6.87
N THR A 129 6.11 -11.82 7.96
CA THR A 129 5.37 -13.10 7.88
C THR A 129 3.87 -12.81 7.84
N LEU A 130 3.05 -13.79 7.42
CA LEU A 130 1.59 -13.61 7.42
C LEU A 130 0.99 -13.50 8.82
N GLN A 131 1.73 -13.84 9.88
CA GLN A 131 1.31 -13.68 11.28
C GLN A 131 1.63 -12.30 11.85
N ASP A 132 2.44 -11.51 11.15
CA ASP A 132 2.82 -10.18 11.59
C ASP A 132 1.58 -9.26 11.66
N PRO A 133 1.34 -8.53 12.76
CA PRO A 133 0.30 -7.50 12.82
C PRO A 133 0.43 -6.43 11.74
N ALA A 134 1.65 -6.14 11.28
CA ALA A 134 1.92 -5.18 10.22
C ALA A 134 1.37 -5.60 8.84
N LEU A 135 0.85 -6.82 8.69
CA LEU A 135 0.07 -7.22 7.52
C LEU A 135 -1.09 -6.24 7.25
N PHE A 136 -1.73 -5.73 8.30
CA PHE A 136 -2.90 -4.86 8.18
C PHE A 136 -2.55 -3.37 8.19
N SER A 137 -1.25 -3.02 8.23
CA SER A 137 -0.78 -1.62 8.21
C SER A 137 -0.27 -1.18 6.84
N SER A 138 -0.60 -1.92 5.77
CA SER A 138 -0.33 -1.57 4.39
C SER A 138 -1.51 -2.01 3.52
N PRO A 139 -1.99 -1.20 2.57
CA PRO A 139 -3.02 -1.63 1.62
C PRO A 139 -2.46 -2.55 0.52
N PHE A 140 -1.14 -2.68 0.42
CA PHE A 140 -0.44 -3.44 -0.61
C PHE A 140 0.41 -4.55 0.03
N LEU A 141 0.31 -5.77 -0.50
CA LEU A 141 1.16 -6.90 -0.15
C LEU A 141 1.69 -7.57 -1.43
N TYR A 142 3.02 -7.66 -1.54
CA TYR A 142 3.69 -8.43 -2.58
C TYR A 142 4.07 -9.83 -2.08
N LEU A 143 3.85 -10.85 -2.89
CA LEU A 143 4.21 -12.25 -2.65
C LEU A 143 4.87 -12.79 -3.91
N GLY A 144 6.19 -12.75 -3.95
CA GLY A 144 6.99 -13.21 -5.08
C GLY A 144 7.76 -14.49 -4.78
N GLY A 145 8.09 -15.24 -5.83
CA GLY A 145 8.99 -16.38 -5.75
C GLY A 145 9.08 -17.13 -7.08
N SER A 146 10.07 -18.01 -7.20
CA SER A 146 10.25 -18.88 -8.38
C SER A 146 10.13 -20.37 -8.08
N VAL A 147 9.94 -20.74 -6.81
CA VAL A 147 9.70 -22.11 -6.36
C VAL A 147 8.59 -22.14 -5.33
N SER A 148 7.84 -23.25 -5.26
CA SER A 148 6.77 -23.44 -4.28
C SER A 148 7.23 -23.11 -2.85
N PRO A 149 6.58 -22.16 -2.17
CA PRO A 149 6.69 -22.01 -0.72
C PRO A 149 6.09 -23.22 0.02
N PRO A 150 6.25 -23.28 1.36
CA PRO A 150 5.47 -24.18 2.21
C PRO A 150 3.96 -23.98 2.04
N GLU A 151 3.19 -25.00 2.38
CA GLU A 151 1.73 -24.92 2.42
C GLU A 151 1.28 -23.89 3.47
N LEU A 152 0.25 -23.11 3.15
CA LEU A 152 -0.30 -22.14 4.09
C LEU A 152 -1.04 -22.84 5.22
N ARG A 153 -0.73 -22.45 6.46
CA ARG A 153 -1.43 -22.94 7.65
C ARG A 153 -2.82 -22.32 7.75
N ALA A 154 -3.71 -22.96 8.51
CA ALA A 154 -5.11 -22.52 8.63
C ALA A 154 -5.26 -21.07 9.15
N ASP A 155 -4.38 -20.63 10.04
CA ASP A 155 -4.30 -19.26 10.54
C ASP A 155 -3.79 -18.27 9.48
N GLU A 156 -2.81 -18.65 8.67
CA GLU A 156 -2.29 -17.84 7.56
C GLU A 156 -3.35 -17.64 6.48
N LEU A 157 -4.08 -18.70 6.12
CA LEU A 157 -5.22 -18.64 5.19
C LEU A 157 -6.27 -17.64 5.69
N ARG A 158 -6.63 -17.70 6.98
CA ARG A 158 -7.59 -16.76 7.59
C ARG A 158 -7.11 -15.32 7.54
N ARG A 159 -5.83 -15.06 7.86
CA ARG A 159 -5.27 -13.70 7.86
C ARG A 159 -5.16 -13.12 6.45
N LEU A 160 -4.74 -13.90 5.46
CA LEU A 160 -4.75 -13.46 4.06
C LEU A 160 -6.16 -13.19 3.55
N ARG A 161 -7.14 -14.06 3.88
CA ARG A 161 -8.55 -13.80 3.56
C ARG A 161 -9.03 -12.49 4.18
N GLN A 162 -8.74 -12.27 5.46
CA GLN A 162 -9.09 -11.03 6.15
C GLN A 162 -8.43 -9.81 5.51
N PHE A 163 -7.16 -9.91 5.12
CA PHE A 163 -6.43 -8.84 4.44
C PHE A 163 -7.12 -8.45 3.13
N VAL A 164 -7.37 -9.42 2.25
CA VAL A 164 -8.02 -9.15 0.95
C VAL A 164 -9.46 -8.66 1.15
N SER A 165 -10.22 -9.30 2.04
CA SER A 165 -11.63 -8.94 2.30
C SER A 165 -11.76 -7.57 2.96
N GLY A 166 -10.75 -7.14 3.71
CA GLY A 166 -10.66 -5.83 4.36
C GLY A 166 -10.18 -4.70 3.45
N GLY A 167 -10.01 -4.94 2.14
CA GLY A 167 -9.58 -3.92 1.18
C GLY A 167 -8.07 -3.91 0.90
N GLY A 168 -7.32 -4.90 1.38
CA GLY A 168 -5.95 -5.14 0.96
C GLY A 168 -5.87 -5.58 -0.51
N PHE A 169 -4.77 -5.23 -1.17
CA PHE A 169 -4.42 -5.65 -2.52
C PHE A 169 -3.23 -6.61 -2.46
N LEU A 170 -3.42 -7.84 -2.93
CA LEU A 170 -2.40 -8.88 -2.95
C LEU A 170 -1.86 -9.04 -4.36
N TRP A 171 -0.57 -8.72 -4.56
CA TRP A 171 0.13 -9.01 -5.80
C TRP A 171 1.00 -10.25 -5.62
N ILE A 172 0.60 -11.35 -6.25
CA ILE A 172 1.36 -12.59 -6.35
C ILE A 172 2.14 -12.58 -7.67
N GLU A 173 3.44 -12.87 -7.63
CA GLU A 173 4.26 -12.92 -8.85
C GLU A 173 5.11 -14.20 -8.92
N ASP A 174 4.99 -14.93 -10.03
CA ASP A 174 5.93 -16.00 -10.39
C ASP A 174 7.16 -15.41 -11.09
N ASN A 175 8.29 -15.42 -10.38
CA ASN A 175 9.60 -14.94 -10.84
C ASN A 175 10.42 -16.04 -11.54
N GLY A 176 9.82 -17.20 -11.83
CA GLY A 176 10.46 -18.31 -12.54
C GLY A 176 10.80 -17.98 -13.99
N GLY A 177 9.98 -17.15 -14.64
CA GLY A 177 10.26 -16.63 -15.97
C GLY A 177 10.24 -17.69 -17.09
N GLY A 178 9.40 -18.71 -16.95
CA GLY A 178 9.27 -19.83 -17.88
C GLY A 178 7.86 -20.44 -17.83
N PRO A 179 7.66 -21.65 -18.40
CA PRO A 179 6.39 -22.35 -18.31
C PRO A 179 5.94 -22.57 -16.85
N PRO A 180 4.61 -22.76 -16.61
CA PRO A 180 4.05 -22.96 -15.27
C PRO A 180 4.84 -23.96 -14.41
N GLY A 181 5.46 -23.44 -13.35
CA GLY A 181 6.38 -24.18 -12.49
C GLY A 181 5.74 -24.68 -11.19
N SER A 182 6.58 -24.94 -10.19
CA SER A 182 6.10 -25.33 -8.85
C SER A 182 5.39 -24.18 -8.12
N PHE A 183 5.80 -22.93 -8.39
CA PHE A 183 5.15 -21.74 -7.84
C PHE A 183 3.72 -21.56 -8.39
N ASP A 184 3.52 -21.62 -9.71
CA ASP A 184 2.16 -21.62 -10.31
C ASP A 184 1.25 -22.71 -9.73
N ARG A 185 1.74 -23.95 -9.58
CA ARG A 185 0.96 -25.02 -8.92
C ARG A 185 0.61 -24.71 -7.47
N TRP A 186 1.52 -24.06 -6.74
CA TRP A 186 1.25 -23.61 -5.38
C TRP A 186 0.16 -22.54 -5.36
N VAL A 187 0.24 -21.52 -6.22
CA VAL A 187 -0.78 -20.45 -6.30
C VAL A 187 -2.15 -21.01 -6.62
N ARG A 188 -2.26 -21.88 -7.63
CA ARG A 188 -3.53 -22.51 -8.04
C ARG A 188 -4.13 -23.42 -6.96
N ARG A 189 -3.32 -23.94 -6.04
CA ARG A 189 -3.78 -24.74 -4.89
C ARG A 189 -4.18 -23.87 -3.70
N GLU A 190 -3.36 -22.87 -3.36
CA GLU A 190 -3.57 -22.06 -2.16
C GLU A 190 -4.63 -20.97 -2.33
N LEU A 191 -4.71 -20.34 -3.50
CA LEU A 191 -5.61 -19.20 -3.70
C LEU A 191 -7.10 -19.57 -3.52
N PRO A 192 -7.61 -20.71 -4.03
CA PRO A 192 -8.96 -21.16 -3.72
C PRO A 192 -9.18 -21.48 -2.23
N ARG A 193 -8.12 -21.79 -1.46
CA ARG A 193 -8.24 -21.98 -0.01
C ARG A 193 -8.32 -20.64 0.72
N VAL A 194 -7.63 -19.61 0.21
CA VAL A 194 -7.73 -18.24 0.74
C VAL A 194 -9.09 -17.64 0.39
N LEU A 195 -9.58 -17.78 -0.84
CA LEU A 195 -10.85 -17.22 -1.33
C LEU A 195 -11.68 -18.32 -2.04
N PRO A 196 -12.44 -19.15 -1.31
CA PRO A 196 -13.17 -20.28 -1.89
C PRO A 196 -14.23 -19.91 -2.91
N ASP A 197 -14.86 -18.74 -2.75
CA ASP A 197 -15.96 -18.28 -3.60
C ASP A 197 -15.48 -17.39 -4.77
N ALA A 198 -14.17 -17.25 -4.95
CA ALA A 198 -13.60 -16.34 -5.93
C ALA A 198 -12.70 -17.08 -6.92
N GLU A 199 -12.85 -16.76 -8.20
CA GLU A 199 -12.13 -17.42 -9.28
C GLU A 199 -10.98 -16.54 -9.78
N LEU A 200 -9.82 -17.17 -9.99
CA LEU A 200 -8.68 -16.55 -10.65
C LEU A 200 -8.89 -16.62 -12.17
N ARG A 201 -9.08 -15.48 -12.82
CA ARG A 201 -9.39 -15.39 -14.26
C ARG A 201 -8.42 -14.46 -15.00
N PRO A 202 -8.14 -14.69 -16.29
CA PRO A 202 -7.35 -13.75 -17.10
C PRO A 202 -7.97 -12.34 -17.08
N LEU A 203 -7.13 -11.31 -16.90
CA LEU A 203 -7.62 -9.93 -16.99
C LEU A 203 -7.83 -9.52 -18.46
N PRO A 204 -8.93 -8.81 -18.78
CA PRO A 204 -9.14 -8.22 -20.10
C PRO A 204 -8.00 -7.28 -20.50
N ALA A 205 -7.61 -7.27 -21.77
CA ALA A 205 -6.52 -6.39 -22.24
C ALA A 205 -6.83 -4.89 -22.07
N ASP A 206 -8.11 -4.53 -21.98
CA ASP A 206 -8.63 -3.20 -21.73
C ASP A 206 -8.98 -2.96 -20.25
N HIS A 207 -8.51 -3.80 -19.33
CA HIS A 207 -8.71 -3.58 -17.90
C HIS A 207 -8.04 -2.27 -17.43
N VAL A 208 -8.66 -1.57 -16.46
CA VAL A 208 -8.19 -0.27 -15.96
C VAL A 208 -6.76 -0.30 -15.42
N LEU A 209 -6.32 -1.45 -14.88
CA LEU A 209 -4.95 -1.68 -14.40
C LEU A 209 -3.90 -1.33 -15.47
N PHE A 210 -4.16 -1.57 -16.76
CA PHE A 210 -3.21 -1.26 -17.82
C PHE A 210 -3.18 0.23 -18.20
N ARG A 211 -4.01 1.07 -17.57
CA ARG A 211 -4.10 2.51 -17.79
C ARG A 211 -4.16 3.35 -16.50
N THR A 212 -3.95 2.75 -15.34
CA THR A 212 -4.07 3.45 -14.05
C THR A 212 -3.10 4.62 -13.92
N PHE A 213 -1.87 4.49 -14.40
CA PHE A 213 -0.90 5.60 -14.43
C PHE A 213 -0.32 5.78 -15.83
N PHE A 214 0.47 4.83 -16.31
CA PHE A 214 0.91 4.73 -17.69
C PHE A 214 -0.12 4.04 -18.58
N LEU A 215 -0.14 4.40 -19.87
CA LEU A 215 -0.95 3.73 -20.88
C LEU A 215 -0.19 2.55 -21.47
N LEU A 216 -0.67 1.34 -21.19
CA LEU A 216 -0.16 0.08 -21.73
C LEU A 216 -1.22 -0.58 -22.60
N ARG A 217 -0.79 -1.35 -23.59
CA ARG A 217 -1.68 -2.13 -24.47
C ARG A 217 -2.03 -3.51 -23.89
N GLY A 218 -1.62 -3.79 -22.66
CA GLY A 218 -1.82 -5.07 -21.99
C GLY A 218 -0.66 -5.42 -21.05
N PRO A 219 -0.55 -6.71 -20.67
CA PRO A 219 0.53 -7.25 -19.84
C PRO A 219 1.94 -6.96 -20.35
N ALA A 220 2.89 -6.83 -19.42
CA ALA A 220 4.30 -6.60 -19.70
C ALA A 220 5.16 -7.02 -18.51
N GLY A 221 6.14 -7.90 -18.76
CA GLY A 221 7.13 -8.31 -17.78
C GLY A 221 8.49 -8.56 -18.43
N ARG A 222 9.44 -9.12 -17.68
CA ARG A 222 10.75 -9.49 -18.22
C ARG A 222 10.63 -10.56 -19.30
N VAL A 223 9.72 -11.51 -19.15
CA VAL A 223 9.41 -12.51 -20.18
C VAL A 223 7.99 -12.30 -20.70
N ARG A 224 7.62 -12.95 -21.80
CA ARG A 224 6.23 -12.97 -22.28
C ARG A 224 5.64 -14.36 -22.11
N VAL A 225 4.83 -14.52 -21.06
CA VAL A 225 4.04 -15.73 -20.84
C VAL A 225 2.60 -15.44 -21.28
N GLN A 226 1.98 -16.34 -22.04
CA GLN A 226 0.57 -16.17 -22.42
C GLN A 226 -0.34 -16.31 -21.19
N GLY A 227 -1.35 -15.45 -21.11
CA GLY A 227 -2.23 -15.38 -19.94
C GLY A 227 -1.50 -14.98 -18.66
N ALA A 228 -0.36 -14.26 -18.77
CA ALA A 228 0.50 -13.96 -17.64
C ALA A 228 -0.18 -13.21 -16.51
N VAL A 229 -1.26 -12.48 -16.78
CA VAL A 229 -1.95 -11.63 -15.79
C VAL A 229 -3.35 -12.15 -15.57
N GLU A 230 -3.55 -12.72 -14.40
CA GLU A 230 -4.83 -13.22 -13.90
C GLU A 230 -5.21 -12.41 -12.65
N GLY A 231 -6.50 -12.25 -12.40
CA GLY A 231 -7.01 -11.51 -11.25
C GLY A 231 -8.15 -12.24 -10.57
N VAL A 232 -8.30 -11.97 -9.28
CA VAL A 232 -9.49 -12.32 -8.51
C VAL A 232 -10.26 -11.04 -8.23
N GLU A 233 -11.50 -11.00 -8.70
CA GLU A 233 -12.41 -9.92 -8.38
C GLU A 233 -13.02 -10.10 -6.99
N TRP A 234 -12.97 -9.06 -6.18
CA TRP A 234 -13.57 -9.02 -4.85
C TRP A 234 -13.99 -7.59 -4.53
N GLY A 235 -15.24 -7.39 -4.11
CA GLY A 235 -15.76 -6.06 -3.78
C GLY A 235 -15.76 -5.08 -4.96
N GLY A 236 -16.01 -5.55 -6.19
CA GLY A 236 -16.09 -4.72 -7.40
C GLY A 236 -14.75 -4.27 -7.98
N ARG A 237 -13.63 -4.80 -7.49
CA ARG A 237 -12.28 -4.54 -8.01
C ARG A 237 -11.45 -5.82 -8.08
N VAL A 238 -10.33 -5.78 -8.80
CA VAL A 238 -9.32 -6.83 -8.71
C VAL A 238 -8.59 -6.68 -7.38
N ALA A 239 -8.81 -7.60 -6.45
CA ALA A 239 -8.20 -7.54 -5.11
C ALA A 239 -6.97 -8.45 -4.98
N VAL A 240 -6.88 -9.47 -5.83
CA VAL A 240 -5.66 -10.29 -5.99
C VAL A 240 -5.24 -10.22 -7.45
N LEU A 241 -3.97 -9.90 -7.68
CA LEU A 241 -3.33 -9.94 -8.99
C LEU A 241 -2.30 -11.06 -8.99
N TYR A 242 -2.36 -11.95 -9.97
CA TYR A 242 -1.33 -12.95 -10.21
C TYR A 242 -0.61 -12.67 -11.53
N THR A 243 0.70 -12.43 -11.47
CA THR A 243 1.55 -12.23 -12.65
C THR A 243 2.57 -13.36 -12.81
N ARG A 244 2.87 -13.72 -14.06
CA ARG A 244 3.82 -14.81 -14.41
C ARG A 244 4.93 -14.37 -15.36
N ASP A 245 4.94 -13.11 -15.73
CA ASP A 245 5.88 -12.51 -16.69
C ASP A 245 7.16 -11.97 -16.03
N ASP A 246 7.35 -12.21 -14.73
CA ASP A 246 8.53 -11.84 -13.95
C ASP A 246 8.84 -10.33 -14.09
N ALA A 247 7.86 -9.48 -13.78
CA ALA A 247 7.99 -8.04 -13.92
C ALA A 247 9.04 -7.48 -12.95
N LEU A 248 9.14 -7.98 -11.71
CA LEU A 248 10.17 -7.53 -10.78
C LEU A 248 11.60 -7.89 -11.26
N GLY A 249 11.76 -8.99 -12.01
CA GLY A 249 13.03 -9.33 -12.67
C GLY A 249 13.50 -8.30 -13.71
N ALA A 250 12.61 -7.43 -14.20
CA ALA A 250 12.98 -6.32 -15.09
C ALA A 250 13.72 -5.18 -14.35
N TRP A 251 13.56 -5.11 -13.02
CA TRP A 251 14.14 -4.10 -12.14
C TRP A 251 15.49 -4.49 -11.56
N ALA A 252 15.76 -5.79 -11.44
CA ALA A 252 16.99 -6.32 -10.85
C ALA A 252 18.23 -5.84 -11.62
N ARG A 253 19.23 -5.39 -10.87
CA ARG A 253 20.52 -4.89 -11.38
C ARG A 253 21.69 -5.55 -10.64
N ASP A 254 22.85 -5.57 -11.27
CA ASP A 254 24.11 -5.90 -10.61
C ASP A 254 24.71 -4.68 -9.90
N ALA A 255 25.85 -4.88 -9.23
CA ALA A 255 26.56 -3.82 -8.50
C ALA A 255 27.07 -2.68 -9.40
N LEU A 256 27.14 -2.87 -10.71
CA LEU A 256 27.53 -1.85 -11.70
C LEU A 256 26.31 -1.14 -12.28
N GLY A 257 25.10 -1.46 -11.81
CA GLY A 257 23.85 -0.87 -12.28
C GLY A 257 23.34 -1.47 -13.58
N LYS A 258 23.98 -2.50 -14.14
CA LYS A 258 23.52 -3.16 -15.36
C LYS A 258 22.36 -4.11 -15.01
N PRO A 259 21.35 -4.28 -15.90
CA PRO A 259 20.28 -5.22 -15.64
C PRO A 259 20.78 -6.65 -15.43
N LEU A 260 20.34 -7.29 -14.34
CA LEU A 260 20.76 -8.64 -13.95
C LEU A 260 20.24 -9.71 -14.92
N ARG A 261 19.04 -9.48 -15.48
CA ARG A 261 18.40 -10.39 -16.42
C ARG A 261 17.95 -9.66 -17.69
N ALA A 262 18.07 -10.33 -18.83
CA ALA A 262 17.54 -9.84 -20.10
C ALA A 262 16.01 -9.89 -20.12
N CYS A 263 15.39 -8.87 -20.74
CA CYS A 263 13.99 -8.90 -21.10
C CYS A 263 13.84 -9.53 -22.48
N VAL A 264 13.02 -10.57 -22.60
CA VAL A 264 12.85 -11.34 -23.84
C VAL A 264 11.37 -11.47 -24.21
N PRO A 265 11.03 -11.39 -25.51
CA PRO A 265 11.92 -11.16 -26.66
C PRO A 265 12.26 -9.68 -26.94
N GLY A 266 11.60 -8.73 -26.27
CA GLY A 266 11.59 -7.32 -26.68
C GLY A 266 12.69 -6.41 -26.12
N GLY A 267 13.70 -6.95 -25.44
CA GLY A 267 14.85 -6.18 -24.96
C GLY A 267 14.48 -5.03 -24.02
N GLU A 268 15.24 -3.93 -24.10
CA GLU A 268 15.09 -2.79 -23.18
C GLU A 268 13.75 -2.04 -23.35
N ALA A 269 13.17 -2.03 -24.55
CA ALA A 269 11.82 -1.48 -24.74
C ALA A 269 10.78 -2.28 -23.95
N GLN A 270 10.91 -3.60 -23.91
CA GLN A 270 10.06 -4.45 -23.06
C GLN A 270 10.34 -4.23 -21.57
N ARG A 271 11.60 -4.04 -21.18
CA ARG A 271 11.96 -3.71 -19.79
C ARG A 271 11.25 -2.46 -19.30
N GLU A 272 11.24 -1.41 -20.11
CA GLU A 272 10.56 -0.16 -19.79
C GLU A 272 9.05 -0.38 -19.61
N LEU A 273 8.41 -1.17 -20.48
CA LEU A 273 6.99 -1.51 -20.33
C LEU A 273 6.71 -2.32 -19.06
N ALA A 274 7.60 -3.25 -18.69
CA ALA A 274 7.49 -4.02 -17.45
C ALA A 274 7.56 -3.12 -16.22
N LYS A 275 8.50 -2.16 -16.20
CA LYS A 275 8.61 -1.17 -15.13
C LYS A 275 7.34 -0.31 -15.01
N ARG A 276 6.79 0.13 -16.15
CA ARG A 276 5.52 0.87 -16.19
C ARG A 276 4.36 0.04 -15.67
N LEU A 277 4.32 -1.27 -15.97
CA LEU A 277 3.31 -2.16 -15.41
C LEU A 277 3.43 -2.24 -13.89
N THR A 278 4.65 -2.40 -13.35
CA THR A 278 4.88 -2.41 -11.90
C THR A 278 4.28 -1.17 -11.22
N LEU A 279 4.51 0.03 -11.77
CA LEU A 279 3.92 1.26 -11.23
C LEU A 279 2.41 1.32 -11.40
N ASN A 280 1.88 0.85 -12.52
CA ASN A 280 0.43 0.74 -12.71
C ASN A 280 -0.22 -0.16 -11.66
N VAL A 281 0.40 -1.30 -11.33
CA VAL A 281 -0.08 -2.22 -10.29
C VAL A 281 -0.09 -1.53 -8.93
N ILE A 282 0.99 -0.85 -8.55
CA ILE A 282 1.06 -0.11 -7.29
C ILE A 282 0.02 1.00 -7.26
N MET A 283 -0.07 1.82 -8.31
CA MET A 283 -1.05 2.89 -8.38
C MET A 283 -2.48 2.36 -8.34
N TYR A 284 -2.76 1.21 -8.97
CA TYR A 284 -4.07 0.56 -8.89
C TYR A 284 -4.37 0.06 -7.48
N SER A 285 -3.37 -0.48 -6.77
CA SER A 285 -3.55 -0.89 -5.38
C SER A 285 -3.91 0.27 -4.45
N LEU A 286 -3.38 1.47 -4.73
CA LEU A 286 -3.58 2.68 -3.91
C LEU A 286 -4.83 3.48 -4.28
N THR A 287 -5.26 3.43 -5.54
CA THR A 287 -6.32 4.31 -6.08
C THR A 287 -7.52 3.57 -6.65
N GLY A 288 -7.46 2.23 -6.71
CA GLY A 288 -8.51 1.39 -7.25
C GLY A 288 -8.84 1.71 -8.71
N SER A 289 -10.14 1.77 -9.01
CA SER A 289 -10.70 1.98 -10.35
C SER A 289 -11.05 3.43 -10.66
N TYR A 290 -10.47 4.44 -9.99
CA TYR A 290 -10.90 5.83 -10.12
C TYR A 290 -10.97 6.35 -11.58
N LYS A 291 -10.10 5.86 -12.47
CA LYS A 291 -10.15 6.20 -13.91
C LYS A 291 -11.32 5.57 -14.66
N ALA A 292 -11.82 4.42 -14.22
CA ALA A 292 -13.08 3.87 -14.73
C ALA A 292 -14.28 4.66 -14.18
N ASP A 293 -14.18 5.17 -12.96
CA ASP A 293 -15.23 6.01 -12.35
C ASP A 293 -15.34 7.38 -13.04
N ALA A 294 -14.21 7.96 -13.45
CA ALA A 294 -14.18 9.21 -14.24
C ALA A 294 -14.99 9.11 -15.54
N VAL A 295 -15.02 7.94 -16.19
CA VAL A 295 -15.86 7.71 -17.39
C VAL A 295 -17.35 7.80 -17.05
N HIS A 296 -17.74 7.35 -15.85
CA HIS A 296 -19.12 7.40 -15.37
C HIS A 296 -19.49 8.73 -14.72
N GLN A 297 -18.51 9.61 -14.47
CA GLN A 297 -18.71 10.88 -13.77
C GLN A 297 -19.77 11.75 -14.47
N ALA A 298 -19.77 11.84 -15.80
CA ALA A 298 -20.79 12.58 -16.53
C ALA A 298 -22.21 12.02 -16.32
N ALA A 299 -22.35 10.68 -16.30
CA ALA A 299 -23.62 10.02 -16.05
C ALA A 299 -24.10 10.19 -14.60
N ILE A 300 -23.18 10.17 -13.63
CA ILE A 300 -23.47 10.42 -12.21
C ILE A 300 -23.88 11.88 -11.99
N LEU A 301 -23.15 12.85 -12.55
CA LEU A 301 -23.46 14.27 -12.46
C LEU A 301 -24.83 14.59 -13.08
N ASN A 302 -25.17 13.95 -14.21
CA ASN A 302 -26.49 14.12 -14.81
C ASN A 302 -27.61 13.53 -13.94
N LYS A 303 -27.38 12.38 -13.28
CA LYS A 303 -28.34 11.81 -12.32
C LYS A 303 -28.52 12.68 -11.08
N LEU A 304 -27.44 13.28 -10.55
CA LEU A 304 -27.50 14.20 -9.41
C LEU A 304 -28.23 15.50 -9.76
N LYS A 305 -28.08 16.02 -10.97
CA LYS A 305 -28.84 17.18 -11.45
C LYS A 305 -30.32 16.88 -11.71
N ALA A 306 -30.64 15.62 -12.00
CA ALA A 306 -32.00 15.16 -12.28
C ALA A 306 -32.72 14.60 -11.04
N ALA A 307 -32.02 14.46 -9.91
CA ALA A 307 -32.63 14.11 -8.64
C ALA A 307 -33.34 15.36 -8.08
N PRO A 308 -34.63 15.26 -7.72
CA PRO A 308 -35.42 16.38 -7.22
C PRO A 308 -34.97 16.87 -5.84
#